data_AF-A0A6I1W3N6-F1
#
_entry.id   AF-A0A6I1W3N6-F1
#
_cell.length_a   1.000
_cell.length_b   1.000
_cell.length_c   1.000
_cell.angle_alpha   90.00
_cell.angle_beta   90.00
_cell.angle_gamma   90.00
#
_symmetry.space_group_name_H-M   'P 1'
#
loop_
_entity.id
_entity.type
_entity.pdbx_description
1 polymer ?
#
loop_
_entity_poly.entity_id
_entity_poly.type
_entity_poly.pdbx_seq_one_letter_code
_entity_poly.pdbx_strand_id
1 'polypeptide(L)'
;MPTVIYAYDPLDRLIQTAGIRRFYNGSRMTTEIEGTVQRSVFQVGDHVLAEGGAGGSNLLATDLQRSVLHTVNPDKTQPMAYNVYGHRPAESGVASVLGFNGERADPVTGHYLCAPGMARCA
;
A
#
# COMPACT_ATOMS: atom_id res chain seq x y z
N MET A 1 -0.73 -19.94 -18.29
CA MET A 1 -0.97 -18.86 -17.30
C MET A 1 0.39 -18.36 -16.84
N PRO A 2 0.64 -17.05 -16.74
CA PRO A 2 1.93 -16.55 -16.26
C PRO A 2 2.13 -16.97 -14.81
N THR A 3 3.32 -17.49 -14.49
CA THR A 3 3.69 -17.83 -13.11
C THR A 3 4.05 -16.55 -12.38
N VAL A 4 3.32 -16.22 -11.32
CA VAL A 4 3.66 -15.12 -10.42
C VAL A 4 4.61 -15.64 -9.35
N ILE A 5 5.77 -15.00 -9.21
CA ILE A 5 6.76 -15.33 -8.19
C ILE A 5 6.58 -14.39 -7.01
N TYR A 6 6.39 -14.95 -5.82
CA TYR A 6 6.40 -14.23 -4.55
C TYR A 6 7.75 -14.45 -3.89
N ALA A 7 8.50 -13.38 -3.64
CA ALA A 7 9.77 -13.44 -2.92
C ALA A 7 9.61 -12.78 -1.55
N TYR A 8 10.04 -13.50 -0.51
CA TYR A 8 10.01 -13.05 0.87
C TYR A 8 11.42 -12.88 1.41
N ASP A 9 11.58 -12.00 2.39
CA ASP A 9 12.82 -11.89 3.16
C ASP A 9 12.83 -12.82 4.39
N PRO A 10 13.96 -12.93 5.12
CA PRO A 10 14.05 -13.79 6.31
C PRO A 10 13.12 -13.40 7.48
N LEU A 11 12.45 -12.25 7.42
CA LEU A 11 11.45 -11.80 8.39
C LEU A 11 10.02 -12.07 7.91
N ASP A 12 9.86 -12.90 6.88
CA ASP A 12 8.58 -13.28 6.27
C ASP A 12 7.80 -12.09 5.67
N ARG A 13 8.53 -11.10 5.15
CA ARG A 13 7.92 -9.93 4.48
C ARG A 13 8.01 -10.07 2.96
N LEU A 14 6.91 -9.79 2.26
CA LEU A 14 6.87 -9.86 0.80
C LEU A 14 7.69 -8.72 0.19
N ILE A 15 8.85 -9.04 -0.38
CA ILE A 15 9.77 -8.06 -0.98
C ILE A 15 9.62 -7.95 -2.50
N GLN A 16 9.03 -8.95 -3.16
CA GLN A 16 8.80 -8.89 -4.60
C GLN A 16 7.59 -9.72 -5.04
N THR A 17 6.75 -9.15 -5.90
CA THR A 17 5.69 -9.88 -6.62
C THR A 17 5.34 -9.15 -7.92
N ALA A 18 4.98 -9.88 -8.98
CA ALA A 18 4.54 -9.30 -10.25
C ALA A 18 5.44 -8.18 -10.83
N GLY A 19 6.76 -8.25 -10.61
CA GLY A 19 7.71 -7.22 -11.04
C GLY A 19 7.80 -5.97 -10.14
N ILE A 20 6.99 -5.91 -9.09
CA ILE A 20 6.99 -4.87 -8.07
C ILE A 20 7.92 -5.28 -6.93
N ARG A 21 8.87 -4.41 -6.58
CA ARG A 21 9.76 -4.56 -5.42
C ARG A 21 9.34 -3.63 -4.29
N ARG A 22 9.39 -4.13 -3.06
CA ARG A 22 8.99 -3.41 -1.85
C ARG A 22 10.16 -3.33 -0.88
N PHE A 23 10.30 -2.18 -0.26
CA PHE A 23 11.33 -1.91 0.75
C PHE A 23 10.66 -1.51 2.06
N TYR A 24 11.21 -2.01 3.16
CA TYR A 24 10.62 -1.87 4.49
C TYR A 24 11.58 -1.15 5.44
N ASN A 25 11.03 -0.29 6.29
CA ASN A 25 11.69 0.23 7.47
C ASN A 25 11.02 -0.39 8.71
N GLY A 26 11.70 -1.35 9.35
CA GLY A 26 11.07 -2.20 10.37
C GLY A 26 9.90 -3.01 9.78
N SER A 27 8.74 -2.98 10.42
CA SER A 27 7.52 -3.67 9.93
C SER A 27 6.75 -2.90 8.86
N ARG A 28 7.23 -1.74 8.41
CA ARG A 28 6.43 -0.82 7.59
C ARG A 28 7.02 -0.64 6.20
N MET A 29 6.18 -0.78 5.18
CA MET A 29 6.59 -0.52 3.80
C MET A 29 6.85 0.98 3.60
N THR A 30 8.00 1.32 3.01
CA THR A 30 8.42 2.72 2.79
C THR A 30 8.59 3.07 1.33
N THR A 31 8.98 2.11 0.48
CA THR A 31 9.21 2.37 -0.95
C THR A 31 8.75 1.19 -1.78
N GLU A 32 8.13 1.50 -2.91
CA GLU A 32 7.75 0.58 -3.97
C GLU A 32 8.47 0.96 -5.27
N ILE A 33 9.00 -0.04 -5.99
CA ILE A 33 9.63 0.14 -7.30
C ILE A 33 9.01 -0.84 -8.29
N GLU A 34 8.41 -0.30 -9.34
CA GLU A 34 7.79 -1.03 -10.45
C GLU A 34 8.47 -0.58 -11.76
N GLY A 35 9.40 -1.39 -12.27
CA GLY A 35 10.23 -0.99 -13.41
C GLY A 35 11.04 0.28 -13.12
N THR A 36 10.74 1.37 -13.83
CA THR A 36 11.35 2.71 -13.63
C THR A 36 10.52 3.62 -12.72
N VAL A 37 9.32 3.20 -12.33
CA VAL A 37 8.44 3.98 -11.46
C VAL A 37 8.78 3.67 -10.01
N GLN A 38 9.20 4.69 -9.27
CA GLN A 38 9.39 4.63 -7.83
C GLN A 38 8.28 5.42 -7.13
N ARG A 39 7.72 4.81 -6.09
CA ARG A 39 6.79 5.46 -5.16
C ARG A 39 7.31 5.30 -3.74
N SER A 40 7.28 6.35 -2.95
CA SER A 40 7.76 6.39 -1.57
C SER A 40 6.63 6.85 -0.65
N VAL A 41 6.58 6.30 0.55
CA VAL A 41 5.59 6.62 1.58
C VAL A 41 6.26 7.45 2.66
N PHE A 42 5.63 8.56 3.02
CA PHE A 42 6.05 9.43 4.11
C PHE A 42 5.15 9.21 5.33
N GLN A 43 5.76 8.85 6.45
CA GLN A 43 5.09 8.48 7.68
C GLN A 43 5.86 8.98 8.90
N VAL A 44 5.14 9.36 9.96
CA VAL A 44 5.69 9.84 11.24
C VAL A 44 4.96 9.16 12.39
N GLY A 45 5.71 8.53 13.30
CA GLY A 45 5.08 7.65 14.30
C GLY A 45 4.21 6.61 13.60
N ASP A 46 3.00 6.34 14.09
CA ASP A 46 2.05 5.44 13.41
C ASP A 46 1.27 6.09 12.25
N HIS A 47 1.42 7.39 11.98
CA HIS A 47 0.60 8.07 10.99
C HIS A 47 1.25 8.10 9.60
N VAL A 48 0.50 7.67 8.59
CA VAL A 48 0.85 7.82 7.18
C VAL A 48 0.34 9.18 6.71
N LEU A 49 1.23 9.99 6.14
CA LEU A 49 0.95 11.39 5.82
C LEU A 49 0.85 11.65 4.32
N ALA A 50 1.70 10.99 3.54
CA ALA A 50 1.78 11.22 2.10
C ALA A 50 2.41 10.04 1.38
N GLU A 51 2.20 9.99 0.07
CA GLU A 51 3.00 9.21 -0.87
C GLU A 51 3.58 10.14 -1.93
N GLY A 52 4.74 9.81 -2.47
CA GLY A 52 5.38 10.58 -3.52
C GLY A 52 6.07 9.71 -4.56
N GLY A 53 6.13 10.18 -5.80
CA GLY A 53 6.80 9.49 -6.90
C GLY A 53 7.10 10.44 -8.05
N ALA A 54 7.46 9.86 -9.20
CA ALA A 54 7.86 10.63 -10.39
C ALA A 54 6.79 11.64 -10.89
N GLY A 55 5.52 11.42 -10.55
CA GLY A 55 4.38 12.28 -10.92
C GLY A 55 3.93 13.29 -9.86
N GLY A 56 4.66 13.45 -8.76
CA GLY A 56 4.31 14.35 -7.67
C GLY A 56 4.01 13.63 -6.35
N SER A 57 3.45 14.37 -5.39
CA SER A 57 3.12 13.89 -4.05
C SER A 57 1.64 14.03 -3.76
N ASN A 58 1.06 12.98 -3.17
CA ASN A 58 -0.31 12.92 -2.74
C ASN A 58 -0.35 12.92 -1.22
N LEU A 59 -1.15 13.78 -0.60
CA LEU A 59 -1.41 13.73 0.84
C LEU A 59 -2.43 12.64 1.13
N LEU A 60 -2.25 11.93 2.25
CA LEU A 60 -3.07 10.80 2.65
C LEU A 60 -3.80 11.14 3.95
N ALA A 61 -5.12 11.02 3.96
CA ALA A 61 -5.91 11.04 5.18
C ALA A 61 -6.09 9.59 5.64
N THR A 62 -5.57 9.26 6.80
CA THR A 62 -5.59 7.89 7.36
C THR A 62 -6.37 7.80 8.66
N ASP A 63 -6.91 6.62 8.97
CA ASP A 63 -7.51 6.32 10.27
C ASP A 63 -6.47 5.85 11.30
N LEU A 64 -6.91 5.54 12.53
CA LEU A 64 -6.04 5.04 13.60
C LEU A 64 -5.40 3.68 13.28
N GLN A 65 -6.01 2.89 12.40
CA GLN A 65 -5.47 1.63 11.91
C GLN A 65 -4.57 1.84 10.68
N ARG A 66 -4.33 3.09 10.27
CA ARG A 66 -3.48 3.49 9.14
C ARG A 66 -4.11 3.18 7.78
N SER A 67 -5.41 2.92 7.75
CA SER A 67 -6.15 2.74 6.50
C SER A 67 -6.32 4.08 5.80
N VAL A 68 -5.99 4.14 4.51
CA VAL A 68 -6.10 5.37 3.71
C VAL A 68 -7.55 5.65 3.33
N LEU A 69 -8.18 6.63 3.98
CA LEU A 69 -9.57 7.03 3.71
C LEU A 69 -9.68 8.05 2.58
N HIS A 70 -8.68 8.90 2.39
CA HIS A 70 -8.66 9.85 1.28
C HIS A 70 -7.25 10.06 0.74
N THR A 71 -7.16 10.25 -0.57
CA THR A 71 -5.95 10.71 -1.27
C THR A 71 -6.21 12.11 -1.81
N VAL A 72 -5.36 13.07 -1.44
CA VAL A 72 -5.52 14.50 -1.77
C VAL A 72 -4.35 14.94 -2.63
N ASN A 73 -4.67 15.37 -3.85
CA ASN A 73 -3.74 15.91 -4.83
C ASN A 73 -4.12 17.37 -5.14
N PRO A 74 -3.22 18.17 -5.73
CA PRO A 74 -3.54 19.55 -6.12
C PRO A 74 -4.82 19.69 -6.94
N ASP A 75 -5.11 18.70 -7.81
CA ASP A 75 -6.26 18.74 -8.72
C ASP A 75 -7.55 18.13 -8.12
N LYS A 76 -7.43 17.19 -7.18
CA LYS A 76 -8.59 16.43 -6.68
C LYS A 76 -8.36 15.76 -5.33
N THR A 77 -9.44 15.63 -4.56
CA THR A 77 -9.55 14.73 -3.42
C THR A 77 -10.33 13.49 -3.82
N GLN A 78 -9.78 12.31 -3.55
CA GLN A 78 -10.37 11.03 -3.88
C GLN A 78 -10.67 10.25 -2.60
N PRO A 79 -11.95 9.97 -2.30
CA PRO A 79 -12.31 9.12 -1.17
C PRO A 79 -12.01 7.66 -1.46
N MET A 80 -11.72 6.92 -0.40
CA MET A 80 -11.43 5.49 -0.41
C MET A 80 -12.28 4.83 0.66
N ALA A 81 -13.13 3.88 0.23
CA ALA A 81 -13.99 3.13 1.12
C ALA A 81 -13.54 1.67 1.16
N TYR A 82 -13.39 1.16 2.39
CA TYR A 82 -13.11 -0.25 2.66
C TYR A 82 -14.31 -0.86 3.37
N ASN A 83 -14.58 -2.13 3.11
CA ASN A 83 -15.41 -2.89 4.03
C ASN A 83 -14.61 -3.22 5.30
N VAL A 84 -15.28 -3.80 6.31
CA VAL A 84 -14.64 -4.25 7.58
C VAL A 84 -13.53 -5.30 7.38
N TYR A 85 -13.42 -5.82 6.16
CA TYR A 85 -12.47 -6.81 5.69
C TYR A 85 -11.52 -6.21 4.63
N GLY A 86 -11.29 -4.90 4.61
CA GLY A 86 -10.30 -4.27 3.72
C GLY A 86 -10.57 -4.36 2.21
N HIS A 87 -11.64 -5.02 1.75
CA HIS A 87 -11.96 -5.11 0.33
C HIS A 87 -12.47 -3.76 -0.19
N ARG A 88 -12.01 -3.40 -1.40
CA ARG A 88 -12.44 -2.23 -2.14
C ARG A 88 -12.76 -2.58 -3.60
N PRO A 89 -13.79 -1.97 -4.23
CA PRO A 89 -13.99 -2.06 -5.67
C PRO A 89 -12.82 -1.42 -6.43
N ALA A 90 -12.44 -1.99 -7.58
CA ALA A 90 -11.33 -1.51 -8.42
C ALA A 90 -11.60 -0.15 -9.11
N GLU A 91 -12.78 0.45 -8.91
CA GLU A 91 -13.28 1.63 -9.64
C GLU A 91 -12.62 2.95 -9.22
N SER A 92 -11.87 2.97 -8.11
CA SER A 92 -11.15 4.16 -7.66
C SER A 92 -9.82 4.29 -8.42
N GLY A 93 -9.87 4.95 -9.59
CA GLY A 93 -8.79 5.08 -10.58
C GLY A 93 -7.48 5.76 -10.14
N VAL A 94 -7.19 5.87 -8.85
CA VAL A 94 -5.84 6.14 -8.32
C VAL A 94 -5.60 5.16 -7.16
N ALA A 95 -4.85 4.09 -7.44
CA ALA A 95 -4.43 3.16 -6.42
C ALA A 95 -3.30 3.80 -5.61
N SER A 96 -3.63 4.36 -4.43
CA SER A 96 -2.60 4.69 -3.44
C SER A 96 -1.75 3.44 -3.16
N VAL A 97 -0.47 3.68 -2.94
CA VAL A 97 0.52 2.66 -2.56
C VAL A 97 0.07 2.00 -1.27
N LEU A 98 -0.29 2.76 -0.26
CA LEU A 98 -0.89 2.17 0.95
C LEU A 98 -2.40 2.16 0.85
N GLY A 99 -3.00 1.12 1.40
CA GLY A 99 -4.44 0.97 1.45
C GLY A 99 -4.92 0.69 2.87
N PHE A 100 -5.56 -0.45 3.05
CA PHE A 100 -6.08 -0.91 4.34
C PHE A 100 -4.93 -1.27 5.29
N ASN A 101 -5.08 -0.92 6.57
CA ASN A 101 -4.09 -1.14 7.64
C ASN A 101 -2.67 -0.59 7.36
N GLY A 102 -2.54 0.35 6.42
CA GLY A 102 -1.23 0.85 5.98
C GLY A 102 -0.43 -0.18 5.19
N GLU A 103 -1.08 -1.19 4.61
CA GLU A 103 -0.48 -2.24 3.80
C GLU A 103 -0.74 -2.03 2.30
N ARG A 104 0.09 -2.67 1.46
CA ARG A 104 -0.05 -2.66 0.00
C ARG A 104 -0.93 -3.82 -0.45
N ALA A 105 -2.02 -3.53 -1.16
CA ALA A 105 -2.81 -4.57 -1.81
C ALA A 105 -1.95 -5.35 -2.81
N ASP A 106 -2.09 -6.66 -2.79
CA ASP A 106 -1.44 -7.55 -3.74
C ASP A 106 -1.94 -7.24 -5.16
N PRO A 107 -1.05 -7.00 -6.14
CA PRO A 107 -1.44 -6.56 -7.48
C PRO A 107 -2.13 -7.67 -8.30
N VAL A 108 -2.01 -8.93 -7.89
CA VAL A 108 -2.57 -10.08 -8.62
C VAL A 108 -3.96 -10.42 -8.11
N THR A 109 -4.15 -10.37 -6.80
CA THR A 109 -5.39 -10.81 -6.14
C THR A 109 -6.23 -9.63 -5.63
N GLY A 110 -5.63 -8.46 -5.38
CA GLY A 110 -6.30 -7.30 -4.78
C GLY A 110 -6.46 -7.38 -3.26
N HIS A 111 -6.00 -8.47 -2.63
CA HIS A 111 -6.09 -8.69 -1.19
C HIS A 111 -4.92 -8.06 -0.43
N TYR A 112 -5.08 -7.82 0.87
CA TYR A 112 -4.01 -7.29 1.71
C TYR A 112 -3.28 -8.43 2.40
N LEU A 113 -1.94 -8.37 2.43
CA LEU A 113 -1.14 -9.35 3.16
C LEU A 113 -1.24 -9.05 4.66
N CYS A 114 -1.53 -10.08 5.44
CA CYS A 114 -1.51 -9.94 6.89
C CYS A 114 -0.10 -10.24 7.41
N ALA A 115 0.51 -9.27 8.08
CA ALA A 115 1.79 -9.50 8.74
C ALA A 115 1.63 -10.51 9.90
N PRO A 116 2.60 -11.41 10.14
CA PRO A 116 2.57 -12.32 11.28
C PRO A 116 2.45 -11.56 12.60
N GLY A 117 1.44 -11.90 13.42
CA GLY A 117 1.23 -11.30 14.74
C GLY A 117 0.28 -10.09 14.79
N MET A 118 -0.25 -9.62 13.66
CA MET A 118 -1.38 -8.67 13.66
C MET A 118 -2.69 -9.44 13.63
N ALA A 119 -3.51 -9.27 14.67
CA ALA A 119 -4.81 -9.92 14.75
C ALA A 119 -5.74 -9.34 13.68
N ARG A 120 -6.09 -10.22 12.71
CA ARG A 120 -7.18 -10.11 11.73
C ARG A 120 -6.86 -9.28 10.48
N CYS A 121 -6.71 -9.98 9.36
CA CYS A 121 -6.93 -9.43 8.03
C CYS A 121 -7.83 -10.39 7.24
N ALA A 122 -8.32 -9.90 6.13
CA ALA A 122 -9.36 -10.46 5.28
C ALA A 122 -8.85 -11.10 3.99
#